data_AF-A0A315BZF8-F1
#
_entry.id   AF-A0A315BZF8-F1
#
_cell.length_a   1.000
_cell.length_b   1.000
_cell.length_c   1.000
_cell.angle_alpha   90.00
_cell.angle_beta   90.00
_cell.angle_gamma   90.00
#
_symmetry.space_group_name_H-M   'P 1'
#
loop_
_entity.id
_entity.type
_entity.pdbx_description
1 polymer ?
#
loop_
_entity_poly.entity_id
_entity_poly.type
_entity_poly.pdbx_seq_one_letter_code
_entity_poly.pdbx_strand_id
1 'polypeptide(L)' 'MLFITAKRNGTCSETGKVIETGQETVYDPSTKRLFHQDSLTAQNLRGQQFAQAWNMSDADA' A
#
# COMPACT_ATOMS: atom_id res chain seq x y z
N MET A 1 -4.76 -4.64 4.59
CA MET A 1 -3.92 -3.45 4.31
C MET A 1 -4.76 -2.43 3.57
N LEU A 2 -4.49 -1.14 3.76
CA LEU A 2 -5.24 -0.07 3.10
C LEU A 2 -4.35 1.15 2.81
N PHE A 3 -4.66 1.87 1.73
CA PHE A 3 -4.01 3.14 1.41
C PHE A 3 -4.57 4.23 2.31
N ILE A 4 -3.68 4.99 2.94
CA ILE A 4 -3.99 6.14 3.78
C ILE A 4 -3.09 7.32 3.41
N THR A 5 -3.55 8.52 3.71
CA THR A 5 -2.68 9.70 3.74
C THR A 5 -1.98 9.76 5.09
N ALA A 6 -0.65 9.87 5.07
CA ALA A 6 0.15 10.00 6.28
C ALA A 6 -0.22 11.31 7.02
N LYS A 7 -0.68 11.20 8.27
CA LYS A 7 -0.97 12.38 9.11
C LYS A 7 0.25 12.92 9.86
N ARG A 8 1.34 12.16 9.85
CA ARG A 8 2.61 12.49 10.51
C ARG A 8 3.75 11.90 9.72
N ASN A 9 4.94 12.47 9.90
CA ASN A 9 6.15 11.90 9.32
C ASN A 9 6.43 10.52 9.94
N GLY A 10 6.88 9.59 9.13
CA GLY A 10 7.21 8.23 9.52
C GLY A 10 8.29 7.65 8.63
N THR A 11 8.65 6.40 8.88
CA THR A 11 9.65 5.70 8.07
C THR A 11 9.04 4.40 7.58
N CYS A 12 9.19 4.13 6.30
CA CYS A 12 8.79 2.88 5.69
C CYS A 12 9.57 1.73 6.32
N SER A 13 8.85 0.73 6.84
CA SER A 13 9.49 -0.43 7.49
C SER A 13 10.26 -1.32 6.51
N GLU A 14 9.94 -1.25 5.22
CA GLU A 14 10.54 -2.11 4.18
C GLU A 14 11.73 -1.44 3.49
N THR A 15 11.58 -0.18 3.09
CA THR A 15 12.59 0.52 2.27
C THR A 15 13.44 1.50 3.06
N GLY A 16 13.10 1.77 4.33
CA GLY A 16 13.74 2.82 5.13
C GLY A 16 13.48 4.24 4.63
N LYS A 17 12.67 4.43 3.58
CA LYS A 17 12.32 5.76 3.06
C LYS A 17 11.50 6.53 4.09
N VAL A 18 11.75 7.83 4.20
CA VAL A 18 10.92 8.74 4.97
C VAL A 18 9.59 8.93 4.25
N ILE A 19 8.50 8.78 5.01
CA ILE A 19 7.13 9.08 4.60
C ILE A 19 6.79 10.42 5.24
N GLU A 20 6.56 11.43 4.43
CA GLU A 20 6.21 12.76 4.90
C GLU A 20 4.70 12.88 5.13
N THR A 21 4.31 13.82 5.98
CA THR A 21 2.91 14.15 6.19
C THR A 21 2.27 14.60 4.87
N GLY A 22 1.08 14.09 4.55
CA GLY A 22 0.39 14.34 3.29
C GLY A 22 0.73 13.35 2.18
N GLN A 23 1.74 12.50 2.33
CA GLN A 23 2.04 11.47 1.34
C GLN A 23 1.10 10.27 1.43
N GLU A 24 0.85 9.63 0.29
CA GLU A 24 0.14 8.35 0.23
C GLU A 24 1.04 7.23 0.73
N THR A 25 0.51 6.42 1.65
CA THR A 25 1.22 5.30 2.27
C THR A 25 0.25 4.15 2.49
N VAL A 26 0.79 2.93 2.59
CA VAL A 26 0.00 1.76 2.93
C VAL A 26 0.16 1.48 4.43
N TYR A 27 -0.98 1.38 5.11
CA TYR A 27 -1.03 0.92 6.49
C TYR A 27 -1.46 -0.54 6.55
N ASP A 28 -0.65 -1.34 7.24
CA ASP A 28 -0.99 -2.71 7.60
C ASP A 28 -1.44 -2.78 9.06
N PRO A 29 -2.75 -2.98 9.34
CA PRO A 29 -3.24 -3.11 10.71
C PRO A 29 -2.75 -4.40 11.40
N SER A 30 -2.42 -5.44 10.63
CA SER A 30 -1.97 -6.74 11.18
C SER A 30 -0.62 -6.63 11.86
N THR A 31 0.33 -5.95 11.19
CA THR A 31 1.69 -5.73 11.73
C THR A 31 1.86 -4.36 12.38
N LYS A 32 0.85 -3.48 12.29
CA LYS A 32 0.89 -2.06 12.70
C LYS A 32 2.03 -1.29 12.03
N ARG A 33 2.38 -1.63 10.78
CA ARG A 33 3.47 -1.03 10.02
C ARG A 33 2.97 -0.11 8.92
N LEU A 34 3.82 0.85 8.56
CA LEU A 34 3.61 1.79 7.47
C LEU A 34 4.61 1.50 6.34
N PHE A 35 4.11 1.55 5.12
CA PHE A 35 4.86 1.26 3.91
C PHE A 35 4.74 2.42 2.92
N HIS A 36 5.87 2.93 2.44
CA HIS A 36 5.89 4.00 1.43
C HIS A 36 5.22 3.52 0.14
N GLN A 37 4.62 4.43 -0.64
CA GLN A 37 3.96 4.11 -1.92
C GLN A 37 4.84 3.34 -2.92
N ASP A 38 6.16 3.50 -2.84
CA ASP A 38 7.14 2.79 -3.68
C ASP A 38 7.50 1.38 -3.19
N SER A 39 7.08 1.01 -1.98
CA SER A 39 7.36 -0.31 -1.42
C SER A 39 6.75 -1.41 -2.27
N LEU A 40 7.37 -2.58 -2.26
CA LEU A 40 6.85 -3.77 -2.94
C LEU A 40 5.46 -4.11 -2.41
N THR A 41 5.27 -3.98 -1.09
CA THR A 41 3.98 -4.15 -0.42
C THR A 41 2.90 -3.23 -1.00
N ALA A 42 3.21 -1.95 -1.22
CA ALA A 42 2.25 -1.01 -1.80
C ALA A 42 1.94 -1.31 -3.27
N GLN A 43 2.94 -1.69 -4.05
CA GLN A 43 2.74 -2.09 -5.45
C GLN A 43 1.86 -3.34 -5.58
N ASN A 44 2.10 -4.35 -4.72
CA ASN A 44 1.29 -5.56 -4.67
C ASN A 44 -0.15 -5.26 -4.29
N LEU A 45 -0.38 -4.43 -3.26
CA LEU A 45 -1.73 -4.06 -2.85
C LEU A 45 -2.46 -3.30 -3.96
N ARG A 46 -1.77 -2.38 -4.66
CA ARG A 46 -2.33 -1.66 -5.82
C ARG A 46 -2.68 -2.64 -6.94
N GLY A 47 -1.82 -3.61 -7.23
CA GLY A 47 -2.07 -4.65 -8.23
C GLY A 47 -3.27 -5.52 -7.87
N GLN A 48 -3.42 -5.91 -6.60
CA GLN A 48 -4.59 -6.65 -6.12
C GLN A 48 -5.88 -5.83 -6.22
N GLN A 49 -5.86 -4.57 -5.80
CA GLN A 49 -7.02 -3.67 -5.92
C GLN A 49 -7.40 -3.45 -7.38
N PHE A 50 -6.41 -3.31 -8.27
CA PHE A 50 -6.65 -3.23 -9.71
C PHE A 50 -7.27 -4.53 -10.24
N ALA A 51 -6.69 -5.70 -9.93
CA ALA A 51 -7.24 -6.99 -10.36
C ALA A 51 -8.69 -7.21 -9.89
N GLN A 52 -8.99 -6.81 -8.65
CA GLN A 52 -10.35 -6.85 -8.08
C GLN A 52 -11.29 -5.86 -8.78
N ALA A 53 -10.87 -4.61 -8.99
CA ALA A 53 -11.69 -3.58 -9.61
C ALA A 53 -12.03 -3.91 -11.07
N TRP A 54 -11.13 -4.59 -11.77
CA TRP A 54 -11.31 -4.99 -13.18
C TRP A 54 -11.99 -6.35 -13.34
N ASN A 55 -12.47 -6.96 -12.25
CA ASN A 55 -13.14 -8.26 -12.24
C ASN A 55 -12.43 -9.28 -13.14
N MET A 56 -11.09 -9.34 -13.10
CA MET A 56 -10.34 -10.48 -13.65
C MET A 56 -10.50 -11.72 -12.75
N SER A 57 -11.67 -11.87 -12.13
CA SER A 57 -12.17 -13.14 -11.67
C SER A 57 -12.78 -13.80 -12.90
N ASP A 58 -11.97 -14.64 -13.54
CA ASP A 58 -12.40 -15.61 -14.54
C ASP A 58 -12.65 -15.06 -15.97
N ALA A 59 -11.60 -15.15 -16.79
CA ALA A 59 -11.76 -15.37 -18.22
C ALA A 59 -11.34 -16.81 -18.52
N ASP A 60 -12.03 -17.79 -17.90
CA ASP A 60 -12.00 -19.20 -18.29
C ASP A 60 -13.45 -19.67 -18.51
N ALA A 61 -14.05 -19.25 -19.62
CA ALA A 61 -15.31 -19.78 -20.14
C ALA A 61 -15.25 -19.94 -21.66
#